data_AF-A0A8J6HHH4-F1
#
_entry.id   AF-A0A8J6HHH4-F1
#
_cell.length_a   1.000
_cell.length_b   1.000
_cell.length_c   1.000
_cell.angle_alpha   90.00
_cell.angle_beta   90.00
_cell.angle_gamma   90.00
#
_symmetry.space_group_name_H-M   'P 1'
#
loop_
_entity.id
_entity.type
_entity.pdbx_description
1 polymer ?
#
loop_
_entity_poly.entity_id
_entity_poly.type
_entity_poly.pdbx_seq_one_letter_code
_entity_poly.pdbx_strand_id
1 'polypeptide(L)'
;MTRGCNHGRRLQSATFRDCSGRTCNSPSVQCIQPARRRRPPMPTATVHITVSDVNEYAPTFSEPSYVRQVDEGRIYSEIVRVEATDRDCTPKFGDVCKYEILTSDQPFVIDMEGIIRNTEPLDYERSHNHILSVVAYDCGGYKVLLRCMRAESLIGSYGYHMFAVTWLSSVTTIQTVACAGMRQSLPVMVTIKVNRVCRLGWRGLPERVDYAPTTGKQELFPSASLELCDVPCNVRELRTRVDLATRHIGKGCDRDTYSVQSQRKLCGASPSAIDLLPSPGVGAEWTKPLISDEGHESDQMFEFDGASTAVSIPNSVLDHNLPSTFTIATWMRHGQHQGQDKRLKEHILCSADDHKMNRHHYALFVRNCRLILLLRRDFSEGDLNIFRPAEWRWKIPQVCDDQWHHYAVNVRFPDIELF
;
A
#
# COMPACT_ATOMS: atom_id res chain seq x y z
N MET A 1 59.35 -28.49 -52.88
CA MET A 1 59.68 -27.44 -53.86
C MET A 1 58.43 -26.64 -54.19
N THR A 2 58.31 -25.40 -53.72
CA THR A 2 57.52 -24.34 -54.39
C THR A 2 57.99 -23.00 -53.87
N ARG A 3 58.63 -22.24 -54.76
CA ARG A 3 59.16 -20.90 -54.50
C ARG A 3 57.98 -19.95 -54.32
N GLY A 4 57.84 -19.36 -53.13
CA GLY A 4 57.08 -18.13 -52.94
C GLY A 4 57.60 -17.05 -53.89
N CYS A 5 56.74 -16.10 -54.24
CA CYS A 5 56.99 -14.98 -55.16
C CYS A 5 58.20 -14.11 -54.73
N ASN A 6 59.42 -14.61 -54.91
CA ASN A 6 60.64 -13.83 -54.77
C ASN A 6 61.19 -13.51 -56.16
N HIS A 7 61.47 -12.21 -56.35
CA HIS A 7 62.03 -11.53 -57.52
C HIS A 7 61.05 -11.27 -58.69
N GLY A 8 60.57 -10.02 -58.76
CA GLY A 8 60.05 -9.40 -60.00
C GLY A 8 58.55 -9.55 -60.32
N ARG A 9 57.69 -9.87 -59.36
CA ARG A 9 56.22 -9.97 -59.55
C ARG A 9 55.52 -8.69 -59.11
N ARG A 10 54.77 -8.04 -60.00
CA ARG A 10 53.95 -6.85 -59.70
C ARG A 10 52.49 -7.29 -59.55
N LEU A 11 51.86 -6.95 -58.42
CA LEU A 11 50.40 -6.97 -58.28
C LEU A 11 49.80 -5.97 -59.28
N GLN A 12 48.90 -6.42 -60.16
CA GLN A 12 48.09 -5.52 -60.99
C GLN A 12 46.74 -5.30 -60.30
N SER A 13 46.70 -4.30 -59.40
CA SER A 13 45.52 -3.70 -58.74
C SER A 13 44.43 -4.62 -58.16
N ALA A 14 44.23 -4.52 -56.84
CA ALA A 14 42.98 -4.91 -56.18
C ALA A 14 42.18 -3.63 -55.89
N THR A 15 40.98 -3.50 -56.44
CA THR A 15 40.05 -2.43 -56.11
C THR A 15 39.16 -2.88 -54.95
N PHE A 16 39.28 -2.20 -53.80
CA PHE A 16 38.28 -2.27 -52.74
C PHE A 16 37.04 -1.52 -53.21
N ARG A 17 35.88 -2.18 -53.23
CA ARG A 17 34.60 -1.47 -53.28
C ARG A 17 34.19 -1.18 -51.84
N ASP A 18 33.95 0.09 -51.58
CA ASP A 18 33.37 0.62 -50.35
C ASP A 18 32.13 -0.22 -49.94
N CYS A 19 32.09 -0.67 -48.68
CA CYS A 19 31.01 -1.51 -48.15
C CYS A 19 29.75 -0.65 -47.96
N SER A 20 29.02 -0.42 -49.06
CA SER A 20 27.68 0.15 -49.05
C SER A 20 26.65 -0.97 -49.00
N GLY A 21 26.05 -1.18 -47.81
CA GLY A 21 25.12 -2.28 -47.52
C GLY A 21 25.78 -3.41 -46.74
N ARG A 22 25.00 -4.09 -45.88
CA ARG A 22 25.40 -5.07 -44.83
C ARG A 22 26.09 -6.36 -45.33
N THR A 23 26.88 -6.29 -46.40
CA THR A 23 27.57 -7.41 -47.03
C THR A 23 28.95 -6.97 -47.50
N CYS A 24 30.01 -7.31 -46.77
CA CYS A 24 31.37 -7.18 -47.28
C CYS A 24 31.76 -8.49 -47.99
N ASN A 25 31.82 -8.46 -49.32
CA ASN A 25 32.27 -9.61 -50.12
C ASN A 25 33.80 -9.71 -50.15
N SER A 26 34.35 -10.92 -49.98
CA SER A 26 35.79 -11.17 -50.09
C SER A 26 36.28 -11.04 -51.54
N PRO A 27 37.34 -10.25 -51.83
CA PRO A 27 37.88 -10.17 -53.19
C PRO A 27 38.73 -11.41 -53.51
N SER A 28 38.57 -11.98 -54.70
CA SER A 28 39.48 -12.98 -55.27
C SER A 28 40.55 -12.30 -56.13
N VAL A 29 41.83 -12.47 -55.78
CA VAL A 29 42.95 -11.88 -56.55
C VAL A 29 43.68 -12.99 -57.32
N GLN A 30 43.81 -12.82 -58.64
CA GLN A 30 44.58 -13.72 -59.51
C GLN A 30 45.93 -13.08 -59.89
N CYS A 31 47.03 -13.76 -59.56
CA CYS A 31 48.37 -13.31 -59.95
C CYS A 31 48.75 -13.88 -61.33
N ILE A 32 48.91 -13.03 -62.34
CA ILE A 32 49.37 -13.42 -63.68
C ILE A 32 50.72 -12.74 -63.98
N GLN A 33 51.74 -13.50 -64.40
CA GLN A 33 53.00 -12.93 -64.91
C GLN A 33 52.96 -12.81 -66.44
N PRO A 34 53.50 -11.73 -67.03
CA PRO A 34 53.60 -11.62 -68.49
C PRO A 34 54.58 -12.66 -69.05
N ALA A 35 54.13 -13.42 -70.03
CA ALA A 35 54.89 -14.51 -70.64
C ALA A 35 56.13 -14.00 -71.39
N ARG A 36 57.34 -14.39 -70.96
CA ARG A 36 58.52 -14.32 -71.82
C ARG A 36 58.52 -15.54 -72.74
N ARG A 37 58.65 -15.29 -74.06
CA ARG A 37 58.56 -16.30 -75.12
C ARG A 37 59.50 -17.49 -74.83
N ARG A 38 58.93 -18.71 -74.81
CA ARG A 38 59.55 -20.05 -74.64
C ARG A 38 59.62 -20.67 -73.22
N ARG A 39 58.59 -20.52 -72.38
CA ARG A 39 58.33 -21.45 -71.23
C ARG A 39 56.85 -21.84 -71.15
N PRO A 40 56.50 -23.06 -70.69
CA PRO A 40 55.11 -23.49 -70.52
C PRO A 40 54.39 -22.57 -69.51
N PRO A 41 53.05 -22.42 -69.60
CA PRO A 41 52.29 -21.60 -68.65
C PRO A 41 52.54 -22.12 -67.23
N MET A 42 53.05 -21.27 -66.34
CA MET A 42 53.22 -21.63 -64.94
C MET A 42 51.84 -21.71 -64.25
N PRO A 43 51.68 -22.61 -63.26
CA PRO A 43 50.41 -22.78 -62.55
C PRO A 43 49.99 -21.46 -61.88
N THR A 44 48.72 -21.09 -62.07
CA THR A 44 48.07 -20.02 -61.32
C THR A 44 47.90 -20.46 -59.86
N ALA A 45 48.22 -19.57 -58.92
CA ALA A 45 47.98 -19.79 -57.50
C ALA A 45 46.82 -18.90 -57.04
N THR A 46 45.79 -19.50 -56.47
CA THR A 46 44.66 -18.79 -55.86
C THR A 46 45.04 -18.40 -54.44
N VAL A 47 44.90 -17.13 -54.09
CA VAL A 47 45.12 -16.63 -52.73
C VAL A 47 43.77 -16.31 -52.11
N HIS A 48 43.46 -16.97 -50.99
CA HIS A 48 42.30 -16.62 -50.17
C HIS A 48 42.70 -15.54 -49.16
N ILE A 49 42.12 -14.35 -49.31
CA ILE A 49 42.29 -13.25 -48.35
C ILE A 49 41.03 -13.20 -47.51
N THR A 50 41.17 -13.50 -46.22
CA THR A 50 40.11 -13.31 -45.23
C THR A 50 40.26 -11.93 -44.61
N VAL A 51 39.22 -11.09 -44.70
CA VAL A 51 39.16 -9.81 -43.99
C VAL A 51 38.53 -10.08 -42.62
N SER A 52 39.27 -9.80 -41.55
CA SER A 52 38.75 -9.87 -40.19
C SER A 52 38.10 -8.55 -39.81
N ASP A 53 36.88 -8.60 -39.30
CA ASP A 53 36.21 -7.42 -38.77
C ASP A 53 36.88 -6.93 -37.47
N VAL A 54 36.83 -5.62 -37.23
CA VAL A 54 37.42 -4.95 -36.07
C VAL A 54 36.33 -4.11 -35.41
N ASN A 55 36.20 -4.24 -34.08
CA ASN A 55 35.28 -3.41 -33.30
C ASN A 55 35.79 -1.95 -33.26
N GLU A 56 35.30 -1.10 -34.16
CA GLU A 56 35.79 0.27 -34.38
C GLU A 56 34.93 1.31 -33.68
N TYR A 57 33.62 1.11 -33.63
CA TYR A 57 32.67 2.06 -33.07
C TYR A 57 32.18 1.59 -31.70
N ALA A 58 31.47 2.46 -30.99
CA ALA A 58 30.82 2.09 -29.74
C ALA A 58 29.35 2.49 -29.86
N PRO A 59 28.43 1.83 -29.11
CA PRO A 59 27.02 2.13 -29.23
C PRO A 59 26.75 3.60 -28.91
N THR A 60 25.83 4.21 -29.63
CA THR A 60 25.40 5.59 -29.43
C THR A 60 23.89 5.62 -29.23
N PHE A 61 23.43 6.26 -28.16
CA PHE A 61 22.00 6.42 -27.90
C PHE A 61 21.30 7.28 -28.96
N SER A 62 20.06 6.92 -29.27
CA SER A 62 19.24 7.65 -30.26
C SER A 62 18.89 9.06 -29.79
N GLU A 63 18.70 9.24 -28.48
CA GLU A 63 18.39 10.54 -27.87
C GLU A 63 19.52 11.01 -26.95
N PRO A 64 19.75 12.33 -26.83
CA PRO A 64 20.78 12.87 -25.94
C PRO A 64 20.39 12.77 -24.45
N SER A 65 19.09 12.63 -24.15
CA SER A 65 18.55 12.40 -22.81
C SER A 65 17.10 11.94 -22.89
N TYR A 66 16.64 11.22 -21.86
CA TYR A 66 15.26 10.74 -21.78
C TYR A 66 14.55 11.35 -20.57
N VAL A 67 13.31 11.80 -20.74
CA VAL A 67 12.49 12.35 -19.65
C VAL A 67 11.12 11.70 -19.63
N ARG A 68 10.69 11.22 -18.46
CA ARG A 68 9.35 10.67 -18.23
C ARG A 68 8.76 11.12 -16.91
N GLN A 69 7.42 11.14 -16.86
CA GLN A 69 6.65 11.42 -15.65
C GLN A 69 5.82 10.19 -15.30
N VAL A 70 5.78 9.83 -14.03
CA VAL A 70 5.06 8.67 -13.50
C VAL A 70 4.37 9.02 -12.20
N ASP A 71 3.24 8.39 -11.92
CA ASP A 71 2.49 8.59 -10.69
C ASP A 71 3.13 7.80 -9.55
N GLU A 72 3.22 8.39 -8.35
CA GLU A 72 3.68 7.69 -7.16
C GLU A 72 2.78 6.49 -6.80
N GLY A 73 3.32 5.53 -6.05
CA GLY A 73 2.58 4.39 -5.52
C GLY A 73 2.29 3.26 -6.53
N ARG A 74 2.74 3.37 -7.78
CA ARG A 74 2.55 2.34 -8.83
C ARG A 74 3.84 1.62 -9.19
N ILE A 75 3.72 0.34 -9.58
CA ILE A 75 4.78 -0.43 -10.26
C ILE A 75 4.49 -0.42 -11.75
N TYR A 76 5.42 0.11 -12.54
CA TYR A 76 5.33 0.17 -13.99
C TYR A 76 6.11 -0.99 -14.61
N SER A 77 5.53 -1.66 -15.60
CA SER A 77 6.24 -2.67 -16.41
C SER A 77 7.25 -2.03 -17.38
N GLU A 78 6.97 -0.80 -17.81
CA GLU A 78 7.80 0.01 -18.71
C GLU A 78 7.57 1.49 -18.37
N ILE A 79 8.61 2.17 -17.86
CA ILE A 79 8.60 3.63 -17.64
C ILE A 79 9.11 4.33 -18.89
N VAL A 80 10.26 3.87 -19.38
CA VAL A 80 10.93 4.39 -20.56
C VAL A 80 11.75 3.29 -21.19
N ARG A 81 11.85 3.32 -22.52
CA ARG A 81 12.76 2.47 -23.29
C ARG A 81 13.87 3.35 -23.88
N VAL A 82 15.11 3.03 -23.55
CA VAL A 82 16.29 3.63 -24.18
C VAL A 82 16.73 2.78 -25.36
N GLU A 83 17.29 3.42 -26.38
CA GLU A 83 17.72 2.73 -27.60
C GLU A 83 19.08 3.25 -28.00
N ALA A 84 20.01 2.34 -28.30
CA ALA A 84 21.33 2.63 -28.81
C ALA A 84 21.61 1.86 -30.10
N THR A 85 22.44 2.44 -30.96
CA THR A 85 22.86 1.82 -32.23
C THR A 85 24.38 1.88 -32.36
N ASP A 86 24.98 0.81 -32.87
CA ASP A 86 26.40 0.77 -33.22
C ASP A 86 26.56 0.80 -34.75
N ARG A 87 27.65 1.41 -35.23
CA ARG A 87 27.92 1.60 -36.66
C ARG A 87 28.78 0.49 -37.25
N ASP A 88 29.25 -0.44 -36.45
CA ASP A 88 30.00 -1.60 -36.94
C ASP A 88 29.15 -2.52 -37.82
N CYS A 89 29.78 -3.10 -38.85
CA CYS A 89 29.06 -3.76 -39.93
C CYS A 89 28.57 -5.17 -39.58
N THR A 90 29.28 -5.90 -38.72
CA THR A 90 28.88 -7.25 -38.35
C THR A 90 28.00 -7.24 -37.11
N PRO A 91 26.98 -8.12 -37.00
CA PRO A 91 26.14 -8.23 -35.81
C PRO A 91 26.92 -8.39 -34.49
N LYS A 92 28.11 -9.00 -34.56
CA LYS A 92 28.96 -9.20 -33.38
C LYS A 92 29.45 -7.89 -32.76
N PHE A 93 29.70 -6.85 -33.56
CA PHE A 93 30.17 -5.55 -33.07
C PHE A 93 29.12 -4.45 -33.24
N GLY A 94 28.20 -4.62 -34.20
CA GLY A 94 27.13 -3.67 -34.53
C GLY A 94 25.84 -3.82 -33.71
N ASP A 95 25.61 -4.97 -33.05
CA ASP A 95 24.43 -5.16 -32.22
C ASP A 95 24.71 -4.75 -30.76
N VAL A 96 23.68 -4.20 -30.10
CA VAL A 96 23.71 -3.86 -28.67
C VAL A 96 23.18 -5.06 -27.88
N CYS A 97 24.02 -5.59 -26.99
CA CYS A 97 23.71 -6.82 -26.24
C CYS A 97 23.36 -6.57 -24.77
N LYS A 98 23.70 -5.41 -24.22
CA LYS A 98 23.51 -5.13 -22.80
C LYS A 98 23.31 -3.64 -22.55
N TYR A 99 22.38 -3.34 -21.66
CA TYR A 99 22.26 -2.04 -21.02
C TYR A 99 22.56 -2.16 -19.53
N GLU A 100 23.04 -1.08 -18.93
CA GLU A 100 23.36 -1.02 -17.50
C GLU A 100 23.08 0.37 -16.93
N ILE A 101 22.42 0.40 -15.77
CA ILE A 101 22.27 1.62 -14.97
C ILE A 101 23.50 1.72 -14.07
N LEU A 102 24.29 2.79 -14.23
CA LEU A 102 25.49 3.05 -13.44
C LEU A 102 25.20 3.69 -12.08
N THR A 103 24.01 4.29 -11.93
CA THR A 103 23.61 4.93 -10.68
C THR A 103 23.16 3.88 -9.67
N SER A 104 23.87 3.76 -8.54
CA SER A 104 23.48 2.87 -7.44
C SER A 104 22.35 3.46 -6.59
N ASP A 105 21.77 2.62 -5.73
CA ASP A 105 20.84 3.03 -4.66
C ASP A 105 19.55 3.71 -5.13
N GLN A 106 19.09 3.38 -6.35
CA GLN A 106 17.78 3.78 -6.84
C GLN A 106 16.94 2.56 -7.22
N PRO A 107 15.61 2.61 -7.05
CA PRO A 107 14.74 1.45 -7.22
C PRO A 107 14.38 1.19 -8.69
N PHE A 108 15.38 1.12 -9.58
CA PHE A 108 15.18 0.91 -11.01
C PHE A 108 16.06 -0.21 -11.53
N VAL A 109 15.51 -0.95 -12.49
CA VAL A 109 16.24 -1.96 -13.26
C VAL A 109 16.01 -1.73 -14.75
N ILE A 110 17.01 -2.08 -15.55
CA ILE A 110 16.96 -2.05 -17.01
C ILE A 110 17.13 -3.48 -17.55
N ASP A 111 16.38 -3.84 -18.58
CA ASP A 111 16.53 -5.13 -19.28
C ASP A 111 17.43 -5.03 -20.53
N MET A 112 17.57 -6.16 -21.25
CA MET A 112 18.43 -6.26 -22.42
C MET A 112 17.85 -5.50 -23.63
N GLU A 113 16.54 -5.23 -23.62
CA GLU A 113 15.81 -4.47 -24.63
C GLU A 113 15.79 -2.95 -24.34
N GLY A 114 16.46 -2.53 -23.25
CA GLY A 114 16.58 -1.12 -22.86
C GLY A 114 15.38 -0.58 -22.10
N ILE A 115 14.46 -1.43 -21.60
CA ILE A 115 13.28 -1.01 -20.85
C ILE A 115 13.66 -0.79 -19.38
N ILE A 116 13.41 0.41 -18.89
CA ILE A 116 13.57 0.79 -17.49
C ILE A 116 12.23 0.65 -16.78
N ARG A 117 12.24 -0.01 -15.62
CA ARG A 117 11.09 -0.22 -14.73
C ARG A 117 11.49 -0.02 -13.27
N ASN A 118 10.53 0.30 -12.41
CA ASN A 118 10.75 0.42 -10.98
C ASN A 118 10.57 -0.91 -10.25
N THR A 119 11.39 -1.16 -9.22
CA THR A 119 11.35 -2.38 -8.40
C THR A 119 10.44 -2.25 -7.18
N GLU A 120 10.22 -1.02 -6.70
CA GLU A 120 9.32 -0.72 -5.58
C GLU A 120 8.43 0.50 -5.93
N PRO A 121 7.27 0.67 -5.27
CA PRO A 121 6.40 1.81 -5.52
C PRO A 121 7.14 3.12 -5.20
N LEU A 122 7.14 4.05 -6.15
CA LEU A 122 7.79 5.36 -5.97
C LEU A 122 7.01 6.20 -4.95
N ASP A 123 7.73 7.03 -4.19
CA ASP A 123 7.17 7.92 -3.15
C ASP A 123 7.63 9.34 -3.43
N TYR A 124 6.66 10.21 -3.71
CA TYR A 124 6.93 11.61 -4.05
C TYR A 124 7.65 12.33 -2.90
N GLU A 125 7.27 12.08 -1.64
CA GLU A 125 7.85 12.75 -0.47
C GLU A 125 9.32 12.33 -0.25
N ARG A 126 9.67 11.10 -0.64
CA ARG A 126 11.05 10.60 -0.57
C ARG A 126 11.92 11.19 -1.68
N SER A 127 11.43 11.18 -2.93
CA SER A 127 12.16 11.75 -4.06
C SER A 127 11.22 12.14 -5.19
N HIS A 128 11.31 13.41 -5.59
CA HIS A 128 10.49 13.96 -6.66
C HIS A 128 11.10 13.70 -8.05
N ASN A 129 12.42 13.47 -8.11
CA ASN A 129 13.17 13.30 -9.34
C ASN A 129 14.22 12.21 -9.17
N HIS A 130 14.18 11.21 -10.05
CA HIS A 130 15.19 10.18 -10.18
C HIS A 130 16.00 10.43 -11.45
N ILE A 131 17.31 10.56 -11.28
CA ILE A 131 18.24 10.80 -12.39
C ILE A 131 19.13 9.55 -12.49
N LEU A 132 18.99 8.82 -13.58
CA LEU A 132 19.74 7.59 -13.87
C LEU A 132 20.78 7.86 -14.96
N SER A 133 21.98 7.34 -14.78
CA SER A 133 23.04 7.30 -15.79
C SER A 133 23.07 5.90 -16.41
N VAL A 134 22.79 5.79 -17.71
CA VAL A 134 22.64 4.51 -18.41
C VAL A 134 23.68 4.37 -19.51
N VAL A 135 24.27 3.19 -19.63
CA VAL A 135 25.23 2.84 -20.69
C VAL A 135 24.78 1.61 -21.47
N ALA A 136 25.18 1.55 -22.72
CA ALA A 136 24.95 0.43 -23.62
C ALA A 136 26.29 -0.24 -23.98
N TYR A 137 26.27 -1.55 -24.21
CA TYR A 137 27.41 -2.34 -24.62
C TYR A 137 27.11 -3.10 -25.91
N ASP A 138 28.08 -3.11 -26.81
CA ASP A 138 28.03 -3.97 -27.99
C ASP A 138 28.17 -5.45 -27.63
N CYS A 139 27.97 -6.32 -28.62
CA CYS A 139 28.09 -7.76 -28.49
C CYS A 139 29.55 -8.30 -28.62
N GLY A 140 30.57 -7.43 -28.55
CA GLY A 140 31.96 -7.77 -28.77
C GLY A 140 32.53 -8.68 -27.68
N GLY A 141 32.33 -10.00 -27.77
CA GLY A 141 32.55 -10.96 -26.67
C GLY A 141 33.77 -10.78 -25.73
N TYR A 142 33.64 -11.29 -24.50
CA TYR A 142 34.65 -11.21 -23.44
C TYR A 142 35.98 -11.87 -23.86
N LYS A 143 37.06 -11.09 -24.03
CA LYS A 143 38.42 -11.62 -23.90
C LYS A 143 38.88 -11.40 -22.46
N VAL A 144 38.98 -12.50 -21.72
CA VAL A 144 39.69 -12.57 -20.44
C VAL A 144 41.12 -12.04 -20.65
N LEU A 145 41.55 -11.17 -19.73
CA LEU A 145 42.86 -10.53 -19.64
C LEU A 145 44.03 -11.47 -20.04
N LEU A 146 44.55 -11.27 -21.24
CA LEU A 146 45.98 -11.43 -21.52
C LEU A 146 46.43 -10.06 -22.02
N ARG A 147 47.16 -9.32 -21.16
CA ARG A 147 47.75 -7.99 -21.39
C ARG A 147 48.00 -7.75 -22.88
N CYS A 148 47.27 -6.81 -23.50
CA CYS A 148 47.68 -6.26 -24.80
C CYS A 148 48.96 -5.45 -24.53
N MET A 149 50.13 -6.08 -24.65
CA MET A 149 51.41 -5.38 -24.59
C MET A 149 51.54 -4.49 -25.83
N ARG A 150 51.79 -3.20 -25.60
CA ARG A 150 52.25 -2.26 -26.63
C ARG A 150 53.52 -2.82 -27.26
N ALA A 151 53.48 -3.13 -28.56
CA ALA A 151 54.69 -3.28 -29.35
C ALA A 151 55.16 -1.87 -29.74
N GLU A 152 56.04 -1.26 -28.94
CA GLU A 152 56.78 -0.08 -29.37
C GLU A 152 57.93 -0.52 -30.29
N SER A 153 57.90 0.02 -31.51
CA SER A 153 58.90 -0.19 -32.54
C SER A 153 60.22 0.50 -32.15
N LEU A 154 61.19 -0.26 -31.63
CA LEU A 154 62.58 0.19 -31.53
C LEU A 154 63.24 0.08 -32.91
N ILE A 155 63.22 1.17 -33.68
CA ILE A 155 64.15 1.35 -34.80
C ILE A 155 65.47 1.82 -34.18
N GLY A 156 66.32 0.85 -33.83
CA GLY A 156 67.70 1.07 -33.43
C GLY A 156 68.62 0.98 -34.63
N SER A 157 69.22 2.10 -35.00
CA SER A 157 70.29 2.21 -35.99
C SER A 157 71.57 1.51 -35.49
N TYR A 158 72.32 0.94 -36.45
CA TYR A 158 73.71 0.42 -36.38
C TYR A 158 73.94 -1.05 -36.00
N GLY A 159 74.53 -1.78 -36.96
CA GLY A 159 75.71 -2.61 -36.69
C GLY A 159 75.50 -4.11 -36.48
N TYR A 160 75.85 -4.89 -37.52
CA TYR A 160 76.33 -6.28 -37.53
C TYR A 160 76.22 -7.12 -36.23
N HIS A 161 75.48 -8.24 -36.27
CA HIS A 161 76.04 -9.59 -36.34
C HIS A 161 74.94 -10.68 -36.35
N MET A 162 75.29 -11.75 -37.05
CA MET A 162 74.55 -12.93 -37.46
C MET A 162 74.19 -13.84 -36.28
N PHE A 163 72.93 -14.28 -36.16
CA PHE A 163 72.57 -15.52 -35.47
C PHE A 163 71.54 -16.32 -36.28
N ALA A 164 71.84 -17.61 -36.40
CA ALA A 164 71.18 -18.59 -37.25
C ALA A 164 69.73 -18.88 -36.82
N VAL A 165 68.81 -18.91 -37.78
CA VAL A 165 67.47 -19.45 -37.60
C VAL A 165 67.42 -20.79 -38.34
N THR A 166 67.37 -21.87 -37.58
CA THR A 166 67.11 -23.22 -38.07
C THR A 166 65.69 -23.31 -38.62
N TRP A 167 65.57 -23.98 -39.77
CA TRP A 167 64.32 -24.19 -40.49
C TRP A 167 63.41 -25.15 -39.72
N LEU A 168 62.27 -24.66 -39.26
CA LEU A 168 61.07 -25.48 -39.05
C LEU A 168 59.97 -24.99 -39.98
N SER A 169 59.58 -25.89 -40.85
CA SER A 169 58.54 -25.79 -41.86
C SER A 169 57.14 -25.62 -41.25
N SER A 170 56.33 -24.84 -41.98
CA SER A 170 54.85 -24.85 -42.03
C SER A 170 54.14 -23.73 -41.23
N VAL A 171 53.33 -22.97 -41.97
CA VAL A 171 52.35 -21.95 -41.55
C VAL A 171 52.90 -20.54 -41.27
N THR A 172 52.89 -19.68 -42.30
CA THR A 172 52.96 -18.22 -42.15
C THR A 172 51.56 -17.61 -42.33
N THR A 173 50.75 -17.70 -41.29
CA THR A 173 49.58 -16.82 -41.12
C THR A 173 50.04 -15.63 -40.30
N ILE A 174 50.16 -14.45 -40.91
CA ILE A 174 50.35 -13.19 -40.16
C ILE A 174 48.99 -12.87 -39.56
N GLN A 175 48.74 -13.34 -38.34
CA GLN A 175 47.52 -13.05 -37.62
C GLN A 175 47.77 -11.81 -36.76
N THR A 176 47.37 -10.63 -37.25
CA THR A 176 47.22 -9.45 -36.40
C THR A 176 46.15 -9.78 -35.37
N VAL A 177 46.57 -10.00 -34.12
CA VAL A 177 45.66 -10.27 -33.01
C VAL A 177 44.95 -8.96 -32.67
N ALA A 178 43.78 -8.72 -33.26
CA ALA A 178 42.89 -7.67 -32.81
C ALA A 178 42.37 -8.03 -31.41
N CYS A 179 42.78 -7.25 -30.41
CA CYS A 179 42.17 -7.23 -29.09
C CYS A 179 40.81 -6.48 -29.20
N ALA A 180 39.76 -7.10 -29.75
CA ALA A 180 38.42 -6.49 -29.77
C ALA A 180 37.56 -7.16 -28.69
N GLY A 181 37.42 -6.49 -27.54
CA GLY A 181 36.42 -6.81 -26.51
C GLY A 181 35.20 -5.88 -26.62
N MET A 182 34.29 -5.96 -25.65
CA MET A 182 33.05 -5.16 -25.68
C MET A 182 33.38 -3.69 -25.53
N ARG A 183 32.78 -2.82 -26.34
CA ARG A 183 32.83 -1.37 -26.11
C ARG A 183 31.57 -0.87 -25.44
N GLN A 184 31.77 0.19 -24.67
CA GLN A 184 30.75 0.86 -23.88
C GLN A 184 30.43 2.22 -24.51
N SER A 185 29.15 2.56 -24.56
CA SER A 185 28.69 3.88 -24.97
C SER A 185 29.12 4.99 -24.00
N LEU A 186 29.01 6.24 -24.44
CA LEU A 186 28.89 7.34 -23.49
C LEU A 186 27.60 7.18 -22.67
N PRO A 187 27.59 7.60 -21.39
CA PRO A 187 26.38 7.52 -20.57
C PRO A 187 25.32 8.49 -21.06
N VAL A 188 24.06 8.05 -21.06
CA VAL A 188 22.88 8.88 -21.29
C VAL A 188 22.13 9.11 -19.98
N MET A 189 21.59 10.32 -19.83
CA MET A 189 20.81 10.69 -18.64
C MET A 189 19.34 10.39 -18.86
N VAL A 190 18.73 9.68 -17.91
CA VAL A 190 17.30 9.40 -17.86
C VAL A 190 16.71 10.06 -16.61
N THR A 191 15.83 11.04 -16.81
CA THR A 191 15.13 11.74 -15.72
C THR A 191 13.70 11.21 -15.59
N ILE A 192 13.40 10.57 -14.46
CA ILE A 192 12.06 10.11 -14.10
C ILE A 192 11.51 11.06 -13.03
N LYS A 193 10.48 11.83 -13.39
CA LYS A 193 9.78 12.73 -12.47
C LYS A 193 8.61 11.99 -11.83
N VAL A 194 8.52 12.05 -10.52
CA VAL A 194 7.41 11.44 -9.77
C VAL A 194 6.32 12.50 -9.59
N ASN A 195 5.09 12.15 -9.95
CA ASN A 195 3.91 12.96 -9.73
C ASN A 195 3.25 12.53 -8.42
N ARG A 196 2.96 13.50 -7.57
CA ARG A 196 2.20 13.26 -6.34
C ARG A 196 0.76 12.86 -6.69
N VAL A 197 0.31 11.74 -6.13
CA VAL A 197 -1.07 11.28 -6.24
C VAL A 197 -1.76 11.60 -4.93
N CYS A 198 -2.67 12.57 -4.97
CA CYS A 198 -3.47 12.87 -3.80
C CYS A 198 -4.30 11.66 -3.35
N ARG A 199 -4.26 11.35 -2.05
CA ARG A 199 -5.09 10.33 -1.41
C ARG A 199 -6.14 11.01 -0.55
N LEU A 200 -7.41 10.77 -0.83
CA LEU A 200 -8.51 11.23 0.01
C LEU A 200 -8.48 10.47 1.34
N GLY A 201 -8.46 11.18 2.47
CA GLY A 201 -8.46 10.51 3.77
C GLY A 201 -8.33 11.45 4.95
N TRP A 202 -8.60 10.90 6.13
CA TRP A 202 -8.36 11.58 7.39
C TRP A 202 -6.89 11.40 7.80
N ARG A 203 -6.25 12.49 8.20
CA ARG A 203 -4.95 12.49 8.87
C ARG A 203 -5.10 12.89 10.32
N GLY A 204 -4.09 12.55 11.14
CA GLY A 204 -4.06 12.95 12.54
C GLY A 204 -5.12 12.25 13.42
N LEU A 205 -5.62 11.09 12.99
CA LEU A 205 -6.42 10.19 13.82
C LEU A 205 -5.49 9.30 14.66
N PRO A 206 -5.35 9.54 15.98
CA PRO A 206 -4.64 8.61 16.85
C PRO A 206 -5.29 7.22 16.87
N GLU A 207 -4.47 6.16 16.76
CA GLU A 207 -4.92 4.78 16.96
C GLU A 207 -5.29 4.49 18.43
N ARG A 208 -4.74 5.27 19.35
CA ARG A 208 -4.94 5.15 20.79
C ARG A 208 -4.96 6.52 21.45
N VAL A 209 -5.93 6.71 22.33
CA VAL A 209 -6.05 7.90 23.19
C VAL A 209 -6.01 7.43 24.64
N ASP A 210 -5.01 7.91 25.38
CA ASP A 210 -4.92 7.69 26.81
C ASP A 210 -5.54 8.88 27.55
N TYR A 211 -6.34 8.61 28.58
CA TYR A 211 -6.92 9.64 29.44
C TYR A 211 -6.70 9.26 30.91
N ALA A 212 -6.40 10.26 31.74
CA ALA A 212 -6.30 10.04 33.18
C ALA A 212 -7.68 10.15 33.83
N PRO A 213 -7.95 9.45 34.94
CA PRO A 213 -9.16 9.67 35.72
C PRO A 213 -9.30 11.15 36.10
N THR A 214 -10.54 11.64 36.19
CA THR A 214 -10.90 13.02 36.63
C THR A 214 -10.48 14.18 35.71
N THR A 215 -9.95 13.92 34.50
CA THR A 215 -9.60 14.98 33.54
C THR A 215 -10.81 15.66 32.88
N GLY A 216 -12.02 15.12 33.08
CA GLY A 216 -13.23 15.67 32.48
C GLY A 216 -13.36 15.33 30.99
N LYS A 217 -13.99 16.23 30.22
CA LYS A 217 -14.22 16.02 28.78
C LYS A 217 -12.91 16.14 28.00
N GLN A 218 -12.52 15.07 27.32
CA GLN A 218 -11.35 15.03 26.44
C GLN A 218 -11.78 14.97 24.97
N GLU A 219 -11.13 15.74 24.12
CA GLU A 219 -11.29 15.63 22.67
C GLU A 219 -10.52 14.41 22.14
N LEU A 220 -11.20 13.54 21.40
CA LEU A 220 -10.62 12.26 20.94
C LEU A 220 -9.69 12.42 19.73
N PHE A 221 -9.97 13.39 18.85
CA PHE A 221 -9.22 13.57 17.60
C PHE A 221 -8.86 15.05 17.35
N PRO A 222 -8.11 15.70 18.27
CA PRO A 222 -7.84 17.14 18.16
C PRO A 222 -7.00 17.51 16.92
N SER A 223 -6.25 16.55 16.38
CA SER A 223 -5.42 16.68 15.18
C SER A 223 -6.09 16.16 13.90
N ALA A 224 -7.35 15.72 13.95
CA ALA A 224 -7.99 15.15 12.77
C ALA A 224 -8.24 16.20 11.69
N SER A 225 -7.66 15.99 10.51
CA SER A 225 -7.91 16.81 9.33
C SER A 225 -8.30 15.93 8.15
N LEU A 226 -9.33 16.34 7.41
CA LEU A 226 -9.71 15.70 6.16
C LEU A 226 -8.88 16.31 5.02
N GLU A 227 -7.99 15.53 4.43
CA GLU A 227 -7.29 15.93 3.21
C GLU A 227 -8.15 15.59 2.00
N LEU A 228 -8.51 16.64 1.27
CA LEU A 228 -9.19 16.57 -0.01
C LEU A 228 -8.17 16.82 -1.12
N CYS A 229 -8.44 16.26 -2.30
CA CYS A 229 -7.62 16.52 -3.47
C CYS A 229 -8.03 17.83 -4.15
N ASP A 230 -7.06 18.56 -4.70
CA ASP A 230 -7.23 19.86 -5.39
C ASP A 230 -8.09 19.82 -6.67
N VAL A 231 -8.71 18.68 -6.97
CA VAL A 231 -9.73 18.54 -8.01
C VAL A 231 -10.99 19.29 -7.53
N PRO A 232 -11.77 19.96 -8.39
CA PRO A 232 -13.00 20.66 -7.98
C PRO A 232 -14.06 19.66 -7.49
N CYS A 233 -13.92 19.21 -6.24
CA CYS A 233 -14.82 18.31 -5.56
C CYS A 233 -15.67 19.11 -4.59
N ASN A 234 -16.91 19.41 -4.99
CA ASN A 234 -17.90 19.98 -4.07
C ASN A 234 -18.41 18.86 -3.15
N VAL A 235 -17.88 18.80 -1.93
CA VAL A 235 -18.30 17.84 -0.90
C VAL A 235 -19.76 18.13 -0.52
N ARG A 236 -20.68 17.20 -0.85
CA ARG A 236 -22.12 17.35 -0.54
C ARG A 236 -22.48 16.87 0.86
N GLU A 237 -21.91 15.74 1.27
CA GLU A 237 -22.16 15.12 2.56
C GLU A 237 -20.94 14.30 2.97
N LEU A 238 -20.54 14.40 4.24
CA LEU A 238 -19.45 13.62 4.83
C LEU A 238 -20.03 12.84 6.01
N ARG A 239 -19.99 11.51 5.93
CA ARG A 239 -20.37 10.62 7.04
C ARG A 239 -19.17 9.83 7.51
N THR A 240 -18.88 9.91 8.80
CA THR A 240 -17.85 9.10 9.45
C THR A 240 -18.49 8.30 10.57
N ARG A 241 -18.08 7.04 10.71
CA ARG A 241 -18.42 6.20 11.87
C ARG A 241 -17.13 5.95 12.62
N VAL A 242 -17.14 6.25 13.91
CA VAL A 242 -16.03 5.99 14.82
C VAL A 242 -16.51 4.94 15.80
N ASP A 243 -15.90 3.76 15.77
CA ASP A 243 -16.17 2.70 16.73
C ASP A 243 -15.06 2.73 17.79
N LEU A 244 -15.41 3.08 19.03
CA LEU A 244 -14.48 3.09 20.16
C LEU A 244 -14.59 1.76 20.88
N ALA A 245 -13.48 1.01 20.94
CA ALA A 245 -13.40 -0.23 21.70
C ALA A 245 -12.52 -0.01 22.94
N THR A 246 -13.07 -0.17 24.14
CA THR A 246 -12.27 -0.20 25.37
C THR A 246 -11.78 -1.63 25.60
N ARG A 247 -10.50 -1.78 25.97
CA ARG A 247 -9.90 -3.08 26.33
C ARG A 247 -9.71 -3.06 27.84
N HIS A 248 -10.47 -3.91 28.55
CA HIS A 248 -10.67 -3.93 30.00
C HIS A 248 -11.57 -2.81 30.54
N ILE A 249 -12.76 -3.23 31.00
CA ILE A 249 -13.63 -2.50 31.92
C ILE A 249 -12.83 -2.34 33.21
N GLY A 250 -12.45 -1.12 33.56
CA GLY A 250 -11.66 -0.87 34.75
C GLY A 250 -10.73 0.34 34.65
N LYS A 251 -11.27 1.47 35.14
CA LYS A 251 -10.62 2.75 35.51
C LYS A 251 -10.79 3.89 34.49
N GLY A 252 -12.05 4.29 34.33
CA GLY A 252 -12.52 5.62 33.94
C GLY A 252 -13.95 5.79 34.45
N CYS A 253 -14.77 6.65 33.84
CA CYS A 253 -16.24 6.59 33.97
C CYS A 253 -16.84 5.19 33.67
N ASP A 254 -16.02 4.32 33.10
CA ASP A 254 -16.14 2.87 32.93
C ASP A 254 -15.57 2.14 34.17
N ARG A 255 -16.23 2.30 35.32
CA ARG A 255 -15.96 1.58 36.55
C ARG A 255 -17.30 1.23 37.19
N ASP A 256 -17.51 -0.03 37.52
CA ASP A 256 -18.79 -0.59 38.02
C ASP A 256 -19.22 -0.04 39.40
N THR A 257 -18.38 0.76 40.06
CA THR A 257 -18.48 1.05 41.50
C THR A 257 -18.94 2.46 41.88
N TYR A 258 -19.75 3.13 41.07
CA TYR A 258 -20.38 4.39 41.48
C TYR A 258 -21.90 4.22 41.47
N SER A 259 -22.59 4.79 42.47
CA SER A 259 -24.03 5.01 42.34
C SER A 259 -24.30 5.78 41.05
N VAL A 260 -25.40 5.48 40.35
CA VAL A 260 -25.73 6.11 39.07
C VAL A 260 -25.74 7.64 39.20
N GLN A 261 -26.15 8.17 40.36
CA GLN A 261 -26.04 9.59 40.70
C GLN A 261 -24.59 10.12 40.73
N SER A 262 -23.64 9.36 41.30
CA SER A 262 -22.22 9.74 41.38
C SER A 262 -21.52 9.60 40.04
N GLN A 263 -21.83 8.55 39.27
CA GLN A 263 -21.31 8.35 37.91
C GLN A 263 -21.80 9.46 36.98
N ARG A 264 -23.09 9.81 37.00
CA ARG A 264 -23.66 10.86 36.14
C ARG A 264 -23.21 12.27 36.52
N LYS A 265 -22.91 12.53 37.79
CA LYS A 265 -22.31 13.79 38.28
C LYS A 265 -20.82 13.90 37.96
N LEU A 266 -20.04 12.81 38.07
CA LEU A 266 -18.62 12.79 37.68
C LEU A 266 -18.42 12.83 36.15
N CYS A 267 -19.32 12.20 35.39
CA CYS A 267 -19.16 11.98 33.95
C CYS A 267 -19.98 12.95 33.08
N GLY A 268 -20.66 13.93 33.69
CA GLY A 268 -21.32 15.03 32.98
C GLY A 268 -22.59 14.65 32.20
N ALA A 269 -23.29 13.57 32.57
CA ALA A 269 -24.47 13.03 31.86
C ALA A 269 -25.77 13.84 32.08
N SER A 270 -25.66 15.16 32.22
CA SER A 270 -26.69 16.13 32.64
C SER A 270 -26.94 16.17 34.15
N PRO A 271 -26.94 17.37 34.78
CA PRO A 271 -27.34 17.54 36.18
C PRO A 271 -28.83 17.24 36.41
N SER A 272 -29.62 17.10 35.35
CA SER A 272 -31.05 16.76 35.40
C SER A 272 -31.34 15.25 35.42
N ALA A 273 -30.31 14.40 35.51
CA ALA A 273 -30.49 12.97 35.55
C ALA A 273 -31.10 12.52 36.89
N ILE A 274 -32.12 11.68 36.81
CA ILE A 274 -32.82 11.12 37.97
C ILE A 274 -32.36 9.67 38.16
N ASP A 275 -32.01 9.31 39.39
CA ASP A 275 -31.68 7.94 39.80
C ASP A 275 -32.93 7.28 40.40
N LEU A 276 -33.37 6.18 39.80
CA LEU A 276 -34.62 5.50 40.17
C LEU A 276 -34.39 4.41 41.24
N LEU A 277 -33.16 3.89 41.32
CA LEU A 277 -32.75 2.85 42.27
C LEU A 277 -31.51 3.30 43.06
N PRO A 278 -31.60 4.41 43.83
CA PRO A 278 -30.48 4.88 44.65
C PRO A 278 -30.24 3.99 45.87
N SER A 279 -29.06 4.15 46.47
CA SER A 279 -28.70 3.51 47.73
C SER A 279 -29.73 3.80 48.83
N PRO A 280 -30.18 2.78 49.59
CA PRO A 280 -31.13 2.98 50.68
C PRO A 280 -30.57 3.98 51.71
N GLY A 281 -31.33 5.04 51.96
CA GLY A 281 -30.85 6.13 52.81
C GLY A 281 -31.88 7.24 52.98
N VAL A 282 -31.46 8.31 53.67
CA VAL A 282 -32.31 9.48 53.89
C VAL A 282 -32.66 10.12 52.55
N GLY A 283 -33.95 10.17 52.21
CA GLY A 283 -34.43 10.65 50.91
C GLY A 283 -34.50 9.59 49.82
N ALA A 284 -34.17 8.33 50.12
CA ALA A 284 -34.23 7.15 49.25
C ALA A 284 -34.92 5.98 49.98
N GLU A 285 -36.00 6.28 50.71
CA GLU A 285 -36.68 5.31 51.60
C GLU A 285 -37.34 4.16 50.82
N TRP A 286 -37.72 4.38 49.56
CA TRP A 286 -38.41 3.38 48.72
C TRP A 286 -37.51 2.20 48.31
N THR A 287 -36.19 2.34 48.38
CA THR A 287 -35.26 1.25 48.04
C THR A 287 -34.85 0.39 49.24
N LYS A 288 -35.20 0.78 50.47
CA LYS A 288 -34.91 0.00 51.70
C LYS A 288 -35.41 -1.46 51.69
N PRO A 289 -36.58 -1.79 51.12
CA PRO A 289 -37.06 -3.16 51.10
C PRO A 289 -36.34 -4.07 50.10
N LEU A 290 -35.51 -3.51 49.22
CA LEU A 290 -34.86 -4.29 48.16
C LEU A 290 -33.71 -5.11 48.74
N ILE A 291 -33.60 -6.35 48.26
CA ILE A 291 -32.48 -7.22 48.58
C ILE A 291 -31.27 -6.70 47.80
N SER A 292 -30.23 -6.31 48.53
CA SER A 292 -28.92 -5.97 47.97
C SER A 292 -27.94 -7.10 48.21
N ASP A 293 -27.29 -7.59 47.16
CA ASP A 293 -26.11 -8.42 47.33
C ASP A 293 -24.90 -7.51 47.62
N GLU A 294 -24.32 -7.60 48.82
CA GLU A 294 -23.07 -6.90 49.19
C GLU A 294 -21.82 -7.76 48.91
N GLY A 295 -21.96 -8.83 48.13
CA GLY A 295 -20.94 -9.83 47.86
C GLY A 295 -19.85 -9.36 46.90
N HIS A 296 -18.79 -8.79 47.49
CA HIS A 296 -17.50 -8.39 46.89
C HIS A 296 -17.54 -7.11 46.04
N GLU A 297 -16.88 -6.07 46.58
CA GLU A 297 -16.58 -4.78 45.93
C GLU A 297 -17.73 -3.77 45.81
N SER A 298 -18.24 -3.24 46.94
CA SER A 298 -18.95 -1.94 47.00
C SER A 298 -20.19 -1.70 46.11
N ASP A 299 -20.64 -2.68 45.35
CA ASP A 299 -21.75 -2.54 44.39
C ASP A 299 -23.07 -2.90 45.07
N GLN A 300 -24.09 -2.06 44.86
CA GLN A 300 -25.46 -2.35 45.30
C GLN A 300 -26.25 -2.91 44.12
N MET A 301 -26.25 -4.23 44.01
CA MET A 301 -27.01 -4.96 43.01
C MET A 301 -28.38 -5.29 43.60
N PHE A 302 -29.44 -4.81 42.95
CA PHE A 302 -30.81 -5.13 43.35
C PHE A 302 -31.33 -6.34 42.58
N GLU A 303 -31.75 -7.36 43.31
CA GLU A 303 -32.34 -8.55 42.71
C GLU A 303 -33.85 -8.39 42.54
N PHE A 304 -34.35 -8.70 41.34
CA PHE A 304 -35.78 -8.73 41.04
C PHE A 304 -36.19 -10.12 40.53
N ASP A 305 -37.06 -10.79 41.27
CA ASP A 305 -37.58 -12.14 40.99
C ASP A 305 -38.71 -12.15 39.93
N GLY A 306 -39.21 -10.97 39.54
CA GLY A 306 -40.30 -10.79 38.59
C GLY A 306 -41.70 -11.19 39.11
N ALA A 307 -41.84 -11.53 40.40
CA ALA A 307 -43.09 -12.00 40.99
C ALA A 307 -43.47 -11.27 42.29
N SER A 308 -42.54 -11.15 43.23
CA SER A 308 -42.77 -10.56 44.57
C SER A 308 -41.94 -9.32 44.85
N THR A 309 -40.85 -9.12 44.10
CA THR A 309 -39.97 -7.96 44.25
C THR A 309 -40.32 -6.90 43.21
N ALA A 310 -40.85 -5.77 43.67
CA ALA A 310 -41.07 -4.58 42.86
C ALA A 310 -40.92 -3.35 43.75
N VAL A 311 -40.58 -2.21 43.15
CA VAL A 311 -40.46 -0.94 43.85
C VAL A 311 -41.35 0.12 43.22
N SER A 312 -42.05 0.86 44.07
CA SER A 312 -42.85 2.02 43.64
C SER A 312 -42.01 3.28 43.81
N ILE A 313 -41.67 3.92 42.70
CA ILE A 313 -40.92 5.18 42.68
C ILE A 313 -41.88 6.31 43.09
N PRO A 314 -41.53 7.17 44.07
CA PRO A 314 -42.39 8.28 44.47
C PRO A 314 -42.53 9.34 43.38
N ASN A 315 -43.71 9.99 43.31
CA ASN A 315 -43.97 11.09 42.36
C ASN A 315 -43.08 12.32 42.58
N SER A 316 -42.46 12.45 43.76
CA SER A 316 -41.47 13.49 44.04
C SER A 316 -40.13 13.27 43.32
N VAL A 317 -39.86 12.05 42.85
CA VAL A 317 -38.61 11.66 42.18
C VAL A 317 -38.78 11.74 40.67
N LEU A 318 -39.86 11.16 40.13
CA LEU A 318 -40.20 11.18 38.72
C LEU A 318 -41.70 11.41 38.56
N ASP A 319 -42.06 12.52 37.91
CA ASP A 319 -43.45 12.76 37.51
C ASP A 319 -43.84 11.78 36.38
N HIS A 320 -45.13 11.45 36.28
CA HIS A 320 -45.66 10.55 35.27
C HIS A 320 -45.56 11.13 33.84
N ASN A 321 -45.26 12.42 33.69
CA ASN A 321 -45.09 13.09 32.41
C ASN A 321 -43.63 13.10 31.94
N LEU A 322 -43.29 12.22 31.00
CA LEU A 322 -41.99 12.25 30.34
C LEU A 322 -41.96 13.33 29.25
N PRO A 323 -40.84 14.06 29.04
CA PRO A 323 -40.69 15.03 27.96
C PRO A 323 -40.64 14.35 26.57
N SER A 324 -40.61 15.14 25.49
CA SER A 324 -40.44 14.60 24.12
C SER A 324 -39.05 14.03 23.86
N THR A 325 -38.06 14.49 24.63
CA THR A 325 -36.65 14.08 24.53
C THR A 325 -36.15 13.62 25.89
N PHE A 326 -35.79 12.35 26.01
CA PHE A 326 -35.21 11.78 27.24
C PHE A 326 -34.41 10.52 26.93
N THR A 327 -33.64 10.06 27.91
CA THR A 327 -32.88 8.81 27.82
C THR A 327 -33.21 7.93 29.01
N ILE A 328 -33.52 6.67 28.75
CA ILE A 328 -33.56 5.63 29.79
C ILE A 328 -32.26 4.85 29.68
N ALA A 329 -31.49 4.78 30.77
CA ALA A 329 -30.26 4.01 30.82
C ALA A 329 -30.27 3.09 32.04
N THR A 330 -29.93 1.82 31.82
CA THR A 330 -29.98 0.76 32.84
C THR A 330 -28.86 -0.25 32.60
N TRP A 331 -28.27 -0.73 33.68
CA TRP A 331 -27.45 -1.94 33.68
C TRP A 331 -28.33 -3.09 34.14
N MET A 332 -28.34 -4.19 33.39
CA MET A 332 -29.07 -5.38 33.80
C MET A 332 -28.34 -6.65 33.38
N ARG A 333 -28.45 -7.68 34.23
CA ARG A 333 -28.19 -9.08 33.89
C ARG A 333 -29.52 -9.83 33.91
N HIS A 334 -29.84 -10.50 32.82
CA HIS A 334 -31.04 -11.33 32.70
C HIS A 334 -30.64 -12.70 32.14
N GLY A 335 -30.83 -13.73 32.97
CA GLY A 335 -30.63 -15.12 32.59
C GLY A 335 -31.96 -15.82 32.33
N GLN A 336 -32.00 -16.72 31.34
CA GLN A 336 -33.19 -17.56 31.13
C GLN A 336 -33.27 -18.64 32.23
N HIS A 337 -34.26 -18.57 33.11
CA HIS A 337 -34.52 -19.66 34.06
C HIS A 337 -35.29 -20.81 33.39
N GLN A 338 -34.87 -22.05 33.66
CA GLN A 338 -35.59 -23.24 33.20
C GLN A 338 -37.00 -23.25 33.81
N GLY A 339 -38.03 -23.14 32.96
CA GLY A 339 -39.44 -23.14 33.38
C GLY A 339 -40.14 -21.78 33.40
N GLN A 340 -39.44 -20.67 33.11
CA GLN A 340 -40.09 -19.36 32.96
C GLN A 340 -41.00 -19.32 31.72
N ASP A 341 -42.22 -18.77 31.88
CA ASP A 341 -43.12 -18.50 30.76
C ASP A 341 -42.55 -17.37 29.90
N LYS A 342 -42.03 -17.73 28.72
CA LYS A 342 -41.49 -16.79 27.73
C LYS A 342 -42.49 -15.73 27.25
N ARG A 343 -43.78 -15.87 27.60
CA ARG A 343 -44.84 -14.90 27.27
C ARG A 343 -44.98 -13.79 28.30
N LEU A 344 -44.47 -13.96 29.52
CA LEU A 344 -44.52 -12.96 30.58
C LEU A 344 -43.72 -11.72 30.18
N LYS A 345 -44.15 -10.54 30.66
CA LYS A 345 -43.41 -9.28 30.50
C LYS A 345 -42.61 -9.04 31.77
N GLU A 346 -41.30 -8.92 31.64
CA GLU A 346 -40.40 -8.62 32.74
C GLU A 346 -40.12 -7.12 32.72
N HIS A 347 -40.85 -6.37 33.55
CA HIS A 347 -40.80 -4.91 33.53
C HIS A 347 -39.55 -4.39 34.26
N ILE A 348 -38.73 -3.63 33.53
CA ILE A 348 -37.60 -2.87 34.08
C ILE A 348 -38.10 -1.52 34.61
N LEU A 349 -38.96 -0.86 33.83
CA LEU A 349 -39.64 0.38 34.20
C LEU A 349 -41.06 0.35 33.67
N CYS A 350 -42.03 0.81 34.46
CA CYS A 350 -43.42 0.85 34.06
C CYS A 350 -44.17 2.00 34.73
N SER A 351 -45.00 2.68 33.95
CA SER A 351 -46.06 3.58 34.42
C SER A 351 -47.38 3.16 33.78
N ALA A 352 -48.39 2.90 34.61
CA ALA A 352 -49.72 2.46 34.18
C ALA A 352 -50.81 3.17 34.99
N ASP A 353 -52.02 3.24 34.43
CA ASP A 353 -53.19 3.81 35.11
C ASP A 353 -53.84 2.84 36.11
N ASP A 354 -54.74 3.39 36.94
CA ASP A 354 -55.47 2.66 37.99
C ASP A 354 -56.44 1.57 37.45
N HIS A 355 -56.62 1.42 36.13
CA HIS A 355 -57.47 0.37 35.57
C HIS A 355 -56.77 -1.00 35.61
N LYS A 356 -56.63 -1.55 36.83
CA LYS A 356 -55.95 -2.81 37.11
C LYS A 356 -54.52 -2.87 36.56
N MET A 357 -53.83 -1.73 36.42
CA MET A 357 -52.47 -1.63 35.88
C MET A 357 -52.31 -2.16 34.44
N ASN A 358 -53.40 -2.26 33.68
CA ASN A 358 -53.38 -2.88 32.34
C ASN A 358 -53.09 -1.89 31.20
N ARG A 359 -53.22 -0.58 31.44
CA ARG A 359 -52.93 0.45 30.44
C ARG A 359 -51.66 1.18 30.82
N HIS A 360 -50.56 0.74 30.21
CA HIS A 360 -49.25 1.37 30.35
C HIS A 360 -49.20 2.69 29.55
N HIS A 361 -48.79 3.77 30.20
CA HIS A 361 -48.42 5.03 29.55
C HIS A 361 -47.03 4.91 28.93
N TYR A 362 -46.11 4.29 29.67
CA TYR A 362 -44.83 3.86 29.14
C TYR A 362 -44.33 2.64 29.91
N ALA A 363 -43.56 1.79 29.24
CA ALA A 363 -42.90 0.66 29.88
C ALA A 363 -41.64 0.27 29.10
N LEU A 364 -40.56 -0.04 29.82
CA LEU A 364 -39.39 -0.74 29.29
C LEU A 364 -39.39 -2.14 29.89
N PHE A 365 -39.42 -3.18 29.06
CA PHE A 365 -39.53 -4.56 29.53
C PHE A 365 -38.82 -5.54 28.61
N VAL A 366 -38.45 -6.69 29.16
CA VAL A 366 -37.93 -7.83 28.41
C VAL A 366 -39.07 -8.81 28.15
N ARG A 367 -39.14 -9.32 26.92
CA ARG A 367 -40.04 -10.41 26.54
C ARG A 367 -39.46 -11.24 25.41
N ASN A 368 -39.31 -12.54 25.64
CA ASN A 368 -38.79 -13.48 24.64
C ASN A 368 -37.45 -12.99 24.03
N CYS A 369 -36.49 -12.64 24.90
CA CYS A 369 -35.16 -12.12 24.55
C CYS A 369 -35.19 -10.94 23.60
N ARG A 370 -36.15 -10.05 23.82
CA ARG A 370 -36.24 -8.75 23.18
C ARG A 370 -36.39 -7.70 24.25
N LEU A 371 -35.60 -6.65 24.13
CA LEU A 371 -35.83 -5.42 24.86
C LEU A 371 -36.93 -4.63 24.12
N ILE A 372 -37.95 -4.20 24.86
CA ILE A 372 -39.12 -3.56 24.28
C ILE A 372 -39.41 -2.28 25.04
N LEU A 373 -39.46 -1.16 24.31
CA LEU A 373 -39.99 0.11 24.82
C LEU A 373 -41.41 0.27 24.30
N LEU A 374 -42.36 0.47 25.21
CA LEU A 374 -43.70 0.96 24.95
C LEU A 374 -43.76 2.42 25.41
N LEU A 375 -44.18 3.32 24.54
CA LEU A 375 -44.37 4.73 24.85
C LEU A 375 -45.65 5.24 24.18
N ARG A 376 -46.68 5.46 24.98
CA ARG A 376 -47.94 6.06 24.56
C ARG A 376 -47.89 7.55 24.91
N ARG A 377 -47.81 8.41 23.90
CA ARG A 377 -47.97 9.86 24.10
C ARG A 377 -49.41 10.25 23.81
N ASP A 378 -50.09 10.83 24.80
CA ASP A 378 -51.41 11.39 24.60
C ASP A 378 -51.33 12.64 23.70
N PHE A 379 -52.40 12.88 22.96
CA PHE A 379 -52.51 13.86 21.89
C PHE A 379 -52.37 15.30 22.40
N SER A 380 -51.38 16.03 21.90
CA SER A 380 -51.39 17.50 21.90
C SER A 380 -51.87 17.98 20.53
N GLU A 381 -53.02 18.67 20.52
CA GLU A 381 -53.75 19.29 19.41
C GLU A 381 -53.02 19.34 18.05
N GLY A 382 -53.54 18.62 17.05
CA GLY A 382 -53.03 18.73 15.68
C GLY A 382 -53.78 17.92 14.62
N ASP A 383 -53.84 16.60 14.71
CA ASP A 383 -54.43 15.77 13.65
C ASP A 383 -54.95 14.42 14.17
N LEU A 384 -56.27 14.23 14.12
CA LEU A 384 -56.99 13.05 14.62
C LEU A 384 -56.64 11.73 13.90
N ASN A 385 -55.79 11.75 12.86
CA ASN A 385 -55.55 10.64 11.93
C ASN A 385 -54.08 10.19 11.79
N ILE A 386 -53.14 10.68 12.60
CA ILE A 386 -51.73 10.27 12.50
C ILE A 386 -51.45 9.10 13.47
N PHE A 387 -51.40 7.88 12.94
CA PHE A 387 -50.92 6.70 13.68
C PHE A 387 -49.41 6.84 13.90
N ARG A 388 -48.99 6.96 15.16
CA ARG A 388 -47.56 6.93 15.54
C ARG A 388 -47.20 5.58 16.15
N PRO A 389 -45.96 5.08 15.95
CA PRO A 389 -45.48 3.90 16.66
C PRO A 389 -45.57 4.13 18.17
N ALA A 390 -46.08 3.15 18.88
CA ALA A 390 -46.15 3.16 20.35
C ALA A 390 -45.27 2.08 20.98
N GLU A 391 -44.62 1.25 20.16
CA GLU A 391 -43.78 0.14 20.60
C GLU A 391 -42.56 -0.04 19.68
N TRP A 392 -41.38 -0.17 20.29
CA TRP A 392 -40.11 -0.43 19.64
C TRP A 392 -39.50 -1.70 20.23
N ARG A 393 -39.05 -2.60 19.36
CA ARG A 393 -38.62 -3.96 19.74
C ARG A 393 -37.22 -4.22 19.20
N TRP A 394 -36.27 -4.48 20.09
CA TRP A 394 -34.90 -4.84 19.72
C TRP A 394 -34.61 -6.29 20.05
N LYS A 395 -34.15 -7.05 19.06
CA LYS A 395 -33.68 -8.43 19.24
C LYS A 395 -32.15 -8.41 19.27
N ILE A 396 -31.59 -8.37 20.48
CA ILE A 396 -30.15 -8.33 20.73
C ILE A 396 -29.76 -9.54 21.59
N PRO A 397 -28.72 -10.31 21.22
CA PRO A 397 -28.29 -11.49 21.98
C PRO A 397 -27.97 -11.20 23.45
N GLN A 398 -27.42 -10.02 23.73
CA GLN A 398 -26.96 -9.56 25.04
C GLN A 398 -28.08 -9.53 26.10
N VAL A 399 -29.34 -9.41 25.69
CA VAL A 399 -30.47 -9.35 26.65
C VAL A 399 -30.65 -10.64 27.42
N CYS A 400 -30.21 -11.79 26.89
CA CYS A 400 -30.47 -13.12 27.46
C CYS A 400 -29.21 -13.99 27.58
N ASP A 401 -28.02 -13.39 27.62
CA ASP A 401 -26.76 -14.13 27.72
C ASP A 401 -26.27 -14.33 29.17
N ASP A 402 -27.10 -13.96 30.16
CA ASP A 402 -26.78 -14.00 31.59
C ASP A 402 -25.49 -13.24 31.95
N GLN A 403 -25.14 -12.20 31.18
CA GLN A 403 -24.06 -11.27 31.48
C GLN A 403 -24.59 -9.87 31.79
N TRP A 404 -23.78 -9.07 32.47
CA TRP A 404 -24.10 -7.66 32.73
C TRP A 404 -23.87 -6.84 31.47
N HIS A 405 -24.89 -6.08 31.09
CA HIS A 405 -24.81 -5.15 29.96
C HIS A 405 -25.46 -3.82 30.31
N HIS A 406 -24.91 -2.76 29.74
CA HIS A 406 -25.50 -1.43 29.76
C HIS A 406 -26.38 -1.22 28.53
N TYR A 407 -27.61 -0.75 28.76
CA TYR A 407 -28.54 -0.41 27.70
C TYR A 407 -28.93 1.06 27.83
N ALA A 408 -28.81 1.82 26.74
CA ALA A 408 -29.26 3.21 26.70
C ALA A 408 -30.28 3.41 25.56
N VAL A 409 -31.53 3.67 25.94
CA VAL A 409 -32.61 4.00 25.01
C VAL A 409 -32.75 5.51 24.94
N ASN A 410 -32.29 6.09 23.83
CA ASN A 410 -32.42 7.51 23.54
C ASN A 410 -33.74 7.77 22.80
N VAL A 411 -34.60 8.59 23.39
CA VAL A 411 -35.93 8.91 22.85
C VAL A 411 -35.91 10.36 22.37
N ARG A 412 -36.08 10.56 21.06
CA ARG A 412 -36.36 11.84 20.40
C ARG A 412 -37.61 11.68 19.55
N PHE A 413 -38.75 11.56 20.22
CA PHE A 413 -39.99 11.08 19.61
C PHE A 413 -40.34 11.82 18.29
N PRO A 414 -40.61 11.10 17.18
CA PRO A 414 -40.87 9.66 17.09
C PRO A 414 -39.62 8.78 16.93
N ASP A 415 -38.43 9.36 16.82
CA ASP A 415 -37.18 8.65 16.59
C ASP A 415 -36.64 8.08 17.91
N ILE A 416 -36.39 6.77 17.92
CA ILE A 416 -35.89 6.07 19.11
C ILE A 416 -34.72 5.18 18.70
N GLU A 417 -33.62 5.33 19.44
CA GLU A 417 -32.37 4.63 19.19
C GLU A 417 -31.96 3.87 20.45
N LEU A 418 -31.56 2.61 20.28
CA LEU A 418 -30.96 1.80 21.34
C LEU A 418 -29.44 1.75 21.10
N PHE A 419 -28.69 2.02 22.16
CA PHE A 419 -27.24 1.91 22.22
C PHE A 419 -26.82 0.83 23.20
#